data_AF-A0A3D0Z2H0-F1
#
_entry.id   AF-A0A3D0Z2H0-F1
#
_cell.length_a   1.000
_cell.length_b   1.000
_cell.length_c   1.000
_cell.angle_alpha   90.00
_cell.angle_beta   90.00
_cell.angle_gamma   90.00
#
_symmetry.space_group_name_H-M   'P 1'
#
loop_
_entity.id
_entity.type
_entity.pdbx_description
1 polymer ?
#
loop_
_entity_poly.entity_id
_entity_poly.type
_entity_poly.pdbx_seq_one_letter_code
_entity_poly.pdbx_strand_id
1 'polypeptide(L)'
;MTQLVQAQPLGRIERLNQIIARHGGKVSNLVPILQDVQAEYRYLPEEAMSYVANALDISPSVVFGVATFYSQFTMSPRGRYVVKVCDGTACHVRGSERINFAVREAVGLEPDGPGTTPDLKFTIERVACVGACGLAPVVMVNDHEVYGELTPEEATGLMRRLADETGPAPETATPSGVAVDEPATGSPMPAVGPYIRGRAALDRAMERFRAAVIGQKVRLLVCMETACVANGAREVYAALRDALDARGLRAELDILAERRAVPAGTVPPAISPCGRPQPAGPGEAGLIKAGCHGYCQIGPLVVLEPGRIVYAKVRPEDAAEIVGETVERGQIVTRLLHRESGEGQPVLDEPNMAFYRPQNKIALATCGRLDCEDIREYLAFGGYAALGRALFELTPEQVIAEVTASGLRGRGGGGFSTGTKWTACRKAAGNPKYIICNADEGDPGAFMDRSLLEGDPHRVLEGIALAGYAVGAEEAYVYVRAEYPLAVRRLRRAIKQGVAYGLLGDRILGSDFSLQVHIKEGAGAFVCGEE
;
A
#
# COMPACT_ATOMS: atom_id res chain seq x y z
N MET A 1 3.62 -10.10 41.43
CA MET A 1 3.83 -8.78 40.77
C MET A 1 5.26 -8.25 40.88
N THR A 2 6.30 -9.06 41.16
CA THR A 2 7.66 -8.52 41.38
C THR A 2 8.79 -9.51 41.03
N GLN A 3 8.68 -10.27 39.94
CA GLN A 3 9.76 -11.20 39.55
C GLN A 3 10.10 -11.26 38.05
N LEU A 4 9.46 -10.46 37.18
CA LEU A 4 9.79 -10.41 35.74
C LEU A 4 10.61 -9.16 35.32
N VAL A 5 11.06 -8.33 36.26
CA VAL A 5 11.77 -7.07 35.98
C VAL A 5 13.30 -7.18 36.12
N GLN A 6 13.85 -8.36 36.47
CA GLN A 6 15.29 -8.52 36.73
C GLN A 6 16.09 -9.07 35.53
N ALA A 7 15.91 -8.49 34.34
CA ALA A 7 16.88 -8.61 33.25
C ALA A 7 17.66 -7.28 33.13
N GLN A 8 18.98 -7.38 33.05
CA GLN A 8 20.01 -6.38 33.38
C GLN A 8 19.85 -4.97 32.77
N PRO A 9 20.25 -3.89 33.49
CA PRO A 9 20.20 -2.50 33.00
C PRO A 9 21.04 -2.23 31.73
N LEU A 10 22.15 -2.95 31.55
CA LEU A 10 23.13 -2.72 30.47
C LEU A 10 22.55 -3.04 29.07
N GLY A 11 21.77 -4.11 28.94
CA GLY A 11 21.17 -4.51 27.65
C GLY A 11 20.08 -3.56 27.16
N ARG A 12 19.35 -2.91 28.08
CA ARG A 12 18.29 -1.94 27.73
C ARG A 12 18.87 -0.63 27.19
N ILE A 13 19.95 -0.14 27.79
CA ILE A 13 20.60 1.11 27.37
C ILE A 13 21.31 0.94 26.03
N GLU A 14 22.01 -0.18 25.80
CA GLU A 14 22.64 -0.47 24.51
C GLU A 14 21.62 -0.48 23.37
N ARG A 15 20.44 -1.05 23.61
CA ARG A 15 19.37 -1.11 22.63
C ARG A 15 18.79 0.28 22.31
N LEU A 16 18.58 1.11 23.33
CA LEU A 16 18.15 2.51 23.14
C LEU A 16 19.18 3.31 22.34
N ASN A 17 20.47 3.14 22.62
CA ASN A 17 21.54 3.78 21.86
C ASN A 17 21.54 3.34 20.38
N GLN A 18 21.33 2.05 20.10
CA GLN A 18 21.22 1.55 18.72
C GLN A 18 20.04 2.20 17.99
N ILE A 19 18.89 2.32 18.65
CA ILE A 19 17.69 2.97 18.07
C ILE A 19 17.99 4.44 17.76
N ILE A 20 18.51 5.20 18.73
CA ILE A 20 18.81 6.63 18.56
C ILE A 20 19.85 6.85 17.45
N ALA A 21 20.89 6.01 17.42
CA ALA A 21 21.94 6.08 16.41
C ALA A 21 21.41 5.79 15.00
N ARG A 22 20.48 4.82 14.86
CA ARG A 22 19.83 4.50 13.57
C ARG A 22 19.11 5.71 12.97
N HIS A 23 18.56 6.59 13.81
CA HIS A 23 17.88 7.82 13.39
C HIS A 23 18.79 9.06 13.39
N GLY A 24 20.10 8.86 13.55
CA GLY A 24 21.09 9.92 13.52
C GLY A 24 21.04 10.90 14.70
N GLY A 25 20.36 10.56 15.79
CA GLY A 25 20.30 11.39 17.01
C GLY A 25 19.69 12.79 16.80
N LYS A 26 18.78 12.94 15.83
CA LYS A 26 18.15 14.24 15.53
C LYS A 26 16.76 14.35 16.13
N VAL A 27 16.45 15.51 16.70
CA VAL A 27 15.10 15.85 17.22
C VAL A 27 14.02 15.73 16.14
N SER A 28 14.34 16.02 14.88
CA SER A 28 13.43 15.86 13.73
C SER A 28 12.97 14.41 13.51
N ASN A 29 13.61 13.43 14.14
CA ASN A 29 13.26 12.02 14.09
C ASN A 29 12.73 11.50 15.44
N LEU A 30 12.29 12.38 16.35
CA LEU A 30 11.78 11.99 17.66
C LEU A 30 10.62 10.98 17.56
N VAL A 31 9.63 11.22 16.70
CA VAL A 31 8.51 10.29 16.50
C VAL A 31 9.00 8.90 16.04
N PRO A 32 9.78 8.77 14.94
CA PRO A 32 10.41 7.50 14.57
C PRO A 32 11.21 6.81 15.67
N ILE A 33 11.99 7.57 16.46
CA ILE A 33 12.75 7.03 17.59
C ILE A 33 11.79 6.43 18.63
N LEU A 34 10.75 7.16 19.01
CA LEU A 34 9.76 6.68 19.98
C LEU A 34 8.99 5.47 19.45
N GLN A 35 8.69 5.42 18.16
CA GLN A 35 8.03 4.26 17.56
C GLN A 35 8.91 2.99 17.65
N ASP A 36 10.21 3.12 17.40
CA ASP A 36 11.16 1.99 17.56
C ASP A 36 11.36 1.59 19.03
N VAL A 37 11.41 2.55 19.95
CA VAL A 37 11.44 2.27 21.39
C VAL A 37 10.19 1.49 21.80
N GLN A 38 9.01 1.91 21.35
CA GLN A 38 7.77 1.20 21.63
C GLN A 38 7.74 -0.19 20.99
N ALA A 39 8.28 -0.39 19.79
CA ALA A 39 8.36 -1.71 19.17
C ALA A 39 9.24 -2.66 20.01
N GLU A 40 10.35 -2.16 20.56
CA GLU A 40 11.25 -2.96 21.40
C GLU A 40 10.61 -3.32 22.76
N TYR A 41 10.00 -2.35 23.44
CA TYR A 41 9.51 -2.53 24.80
C TYR A 41 8.01 -2.87 24.88
N ARG A 42 7.28 -2.79 23.76
CA ARG A 42 5.80 -2.84 23.62
C ARG A 42 5.04 -1.68 24.27
N TYR A 43 5.77 -0.76 24.89
CA TYR A 43 5.27 0.50 25.42
C TYR A 43 6.44 1.49 25.53
N LEU A 44 6.19 2.69 26.02
CA LEU A 44 7.19 3.70 26.32
C LEU A 44 7.41 3.78 27.84
N PRO A 45 8.45 3.10 28.39
CA PRO A 45 8.85 3.30 29.78
C PRO A 45 9.28 4.74 30.04
N GLU A 46 9.00 5.24 31.23
CA GLU A 46 9.39 6.59 31.66
C GLU A 46 10.91 6.79 31.59
N GLU A 47 11.68 5.76 31.98
CA GLU A 47 13.13 5.76 31.95
C GLU A 47 13.66 5.81 30.52
N ALA A 48 13.01 5.11 29.58
CA ALA A 48 13.40 5.11 28.18
C ALA A 48 13.13 6.47 27.52
N MET A 49 11.98 7.09 27.79
CA MET A 49 11.67 8.43 27.29
C MET A 49 12.62 9.49 27.86
N SER A 50 12.93 9.39 29.15
CA SER A 50 13.90 10.28 29.82
C SER A 50 15.30 10.14 29.23
N TYR A 51 15.70 8.90 28.90
CA TYR A 51 16.97 8.62 28.24
C TYR A 51 17.02 9.22 26.83
N VAL A 52 15.96 9.03 26.02
CA VAL A 52 15.85 9.62 24.69
C VAL A 52 15.92 11.15 24.76
N ALA A 53 15.24 11.78 25.72
CA ALA A 53 15.29 13.22 25.91
C ALA A 53 16.72 13.72 26.18
N ASN A 54 17.44 13.04 27.07
CA ASN A 54 18.82 13.37 27.39
C ASN A 54 19.76 13.17 26.18
N ALA A 55 19.61 12.07 25.45
CA ALA A 55 20.44 11.75 24.29
C ALA A 55 20.23 12.72 23.11
N LEU A 56 19.03 13.30 22.99
CA LEU A 56 18.69 14.28 21.96
C LEU A 56 18.88 15.74 22.41
N ASP A 57 19.39 15.95 23.63
CA ASP A 57 19.60 17.26 24.25
C ASP A 57 18.32 18.13 24.29
N ILE A 58 17.20 17.52 24.70
CA ILE A 58 15.90 18.20 24.85
C ILE A 58 15.29 17.92 26.24
N SER A 59 14.37 18.79 26.66
CA SER A 59 13.64 18.58 27.92
C SER A 59 12.79 17.31 27.86
N PRO A 60 12.78 16.46 28.90
CA PRO A 60 11.88 15.31 28.98
C PRO A 60 10.43 15.68 28.69
N SER A 61 9.96 16.85 29.15
CA SER A 61 8.59 17.32 28.92
C SER A 61 8.22 17.41 27.43
N VAL A 62 9.18 17.65 26.53
CA VAL A 62 8.93 17.63 25.08
C VAL A 62 8.64 16.20 24.62
N VAL A 63 9.44 15.23 25.07
CA VAL A 63 9.25 13.81 24.74
C VAL A 63 7.94 13.29 25.30
N PHE A 64 7.62 13.58 26.57
CA PHE A 64 6.32 13.24 27.17
C PHE A 64 5.16 13.92 26.44
N GLY A 65 5.31 15.19 26.07
CA GLY A 65 4.32 15.92 25.28
C GLY A 65 4.00 15.20 23.97
N VAL A 66 5.04 14.82 23.20
CA VAL A 66 4.88 14.03 21.97
C VAL A 66 4.25 12.67 22.25
N ALA A 67 4.72 11.94 23.26
CA ALA A 67 4.20 10.62 23.62
C ALA A 67 2.72 10.65 24.04
N THR A 68 2.27 11.72 24.70
CA THR A 68 0.86 11.88 25.11
C THR A 68 -0.05 12.40 24.00
N PHE A 69 0.50 13.07 22.98
CA PHE A 69 -0.27 13.66 21.89
C PHE A 69 -0.73 12.60 20.87
N TYR A 70 0.13 11.64 20.55
CA TYR A 70 -0.15 10.61 19.54
C TYR A 70 -0.82 9.39 20.17
N SER A 71 -2.01 9.03 19.67
CA SER A 71 -2.82 7.94 20.24
C SER A 71 -2.19 6.55 20.15
N GLN A 72 -1.23 6.36 19.23
CA GLN A 72 -0.55 5.08 19.07
C GLN A 72 0.58 4.87 20.09
N PHE A 73 1.06 5.94 20.73
CA PHE A 73 2.04 5.80 21.81
C PHE A 73 1.32 5.43 23.10
N THR A 74 1.84 4.41 23.78
CA THR A 74 1.35 3.95 25.06
C THR A 74 2.44 4.06 26.12
N MET A 75 2.09 4.63 27.26
CA MET A 75 2.98 4.64 28.43
C MET A 75 2.68 3.46 29.37
N SER A 76 1.64 2.68 29.07
CA SER A 76 1.25 1.48 29.80
C SER A 76 1.68 0.22 29.03
N PRO A 77 2.12 -0.85 29.73
CA PRO A 77 2.46 -2.11 29.08
C PRO A 77 1.31 -2.66 28.22
N ARG A 78 1.62 -3.05 26.99
CA ARG A 78 0.68 -3.72 26.08
C ARG A 78 0.95 -5.21 25.96
N GLY A 79 -0.11 -5.91 25.63
CA GLY A 79 -0.09 -7.32 25.33
C GLY A 79 0.77 -7.63 24.12
N ARG A 80 1.16 -8.89 23.99
CA ARG A 80 1.82 -9.41 22.80
C ARG A 80 1.00 -9.23 21.52
N TYR A 81 -0.31 -9.42 21.60
CA TYR A 81 -1.25 -9.24 20.50
C TYR A 81 -2.09 -7.99 20.77
N VAL A 82 -1.89 -6.96 19.96
CA VAL A 82 -2.70 -5.75 19.95
C VAL A 82 -3.82 -5.93 18.94
N VAL A 83 -5.05 -6.04 19.41
CA VAL A 83 -6.26 -6.26 18.61
C VAL A 83 -7.07 -4.97 18.59
N LYS A 84 -7.14 -4.34 17.43
CA LYS A 84 -7.88 -3.11 17.17
C LYS A 84 -9.21 -3.45 16.50
N VAL A 85 -10.31 -3.25 17.21
CA VAL A 85 -11.66 -3.39 16.68
C VAL A 85 -12.08 -2.06 16.07
N CYS A 86 -12.36 -2.06 14.76
CA CYS A 86 -12.81 -0.88 14.06
C CYS A 86 -14.25 -0.54 14.45
N ASP A 87 -14.49 0.70 14.82
CA ASP A 87 -15.81 1.22 15.15
C ASP A 87 -16.18 2.46 14.32
N GLY A 88 -15.60 2.57 13.12
CA GLY A 88 -16.01 3.56 12.14
C GLY A 88 -17.45 3.31 11.70
N THR A 89 -18.10 4.32 11.13
CA THR A 89 -19.53 4.30 10.79
C THR A 89 -19.98 3.02 10.08
N ALA A 90 -19.22 2.54 9.09
CA ALA A 90 -19.54 1.30 8.38
C ALA A 90 -19.49 0.05 9.29
N CYS A 91 -18.51 -0.04 10.18
CA CYS A 91 -18.37 -1.14 11.14
C CYS A 91 -19.43 -1.06 12.23
N HIS A 92 -19.73 0.15 12.74
CA HIS A 92 -20.78 0.39 13.71
C HIS A 92 -22.15 -0.06 13.20
N VAL A 93 -22.54 0.39 11.99
CA VAL A 93 -23.81 -0.03 11.35
C VAL A 93 -23.87 -1.54 11.11
N ARG A 94 -22.72 -2.19 10.90
CA ARG A 94 -22.60 -3.64 10.73
C ARG A 94 -22.49 -4.41 12.06
N GLY A 95 -22.54 -3.73 13.21
CA GLY A 95 -22.54 -4.35 14.53
C GLY A 95 -21.17 -4.63 15.13
N SER A 96 -20.17 -3.76 14.89
CA SER A 96 -18.83 -3.81 15.52
C SER A 96 -18.87 -4.01 17.04
N GLU A 97 -19.88 -3.49 17.72
CA GLU A 97 -20.05 -3.65 19.18
C GLU A 97 -20.14 -5.12 19.59
N ARG A 98 -20.82 -5.96 18.80
CA ARG A 98 -20.91 -7.40 19.05
C ARG A 98 -19.56 -8.09 18.87
N ILE A 99 -18.78 -7.62 17.90
CA ILE A 99 -17.41 -8.11 17.66
C ILE A 99 -16.52 -7.73 18.84
N ASN A 100 -16.58 -6.48 19.29
CA ASN A 100 -15.82 -5.99 20.45
C ASN A 100 -16.14 -6.80 21.72
N PHE A 101 -17.43 -7.08 21.96
CA PHE A 101 -17.86 -7.92 23.07
C PHE A 101 -17.28 -9.33 22.96
N ALA A 102 -17.41 -9.97 21.79
CA ALA A 102 -16.92 -11.33 21.57
C ALA A 102 -15.39 -11.46 21.74
N VAL A 103 -14.61 -10.52 21.21
CA VAL A 103 -13.14 -10.57 21.37
C VAL A 103 -12.71 -10.34 22.82
N ARG A 104 -13.40 -9.47 23.57
CA ARG A 104 -13.10 -9.21 24.99
C ARG A 104 -13.46 -10.41 25.87
N GLU A 105 -14.65 -10.97 25.67
CA GLU A 105 -15.12 -12.17 26.38
C GLU A 105 -14.17 -13.35 26.13
N ALA A 106 -13.72 -13.55 24.89
CA ALA A 106 -12.82 -14.64 24.51
C ALA A 106 -11.47 -14.65 25.26
N VAL A 107 -11.01 -13.48 25.74
CA VAL A 107 -9.75 -13.33 26.48
C VAL A 107 -9.96 -13.02 27.97
N GLY A 108 -11.20 -13.09 28.46
CA GLY A 108 -11.54 -12.85 29.86
C GLY A 108 -11.39 -11.39 30.30
N LEU A 109 -11.58 -10.44 29.39
CA LEU A 109 -11.62 -9.01 29.70
C LEU A 109 -13.07 -8.53 29.89
N GLU A 110 -13.25 -7.63 30.87
CA GLU A 110 -14.54 -6.98 31.13
C GLU A 110 -14.95 -6.07 29.96
N PRO A 111 -16.26 -5.94 29.65
CA PRO A 111 -16.76 -5.13 28.53
C PRO A 111 -16.39 -3.65 28.56
N ASP A 112 -16.11 -3.09 29.74
CA ASP A 112 -15.69 -1.68 29.96
C ASP A 112 -14.40 -1.58 30.80
N GLY A 113 -13.69 -2.70 30.97
CA GLY A 113 -12.47 -2.79 31.77
C GLY A 113 -11.20 -2.35 31.05
N PRO A 114 -10.04 -2.42 31.73
CA PRO A 114 -8.75 -2.17 31.12
C PRO A 114 -8.55 -3.07 29.89
N GLY A 115 -8.04 -2.49 28.80
CA GLY A 115 -7.94 -3.17 27.52
C GLY A 115 -6.91 -4.30 27.46
N THR A 116 -6.06 -4.48 28.47
CA THR A 116 -4.94 -5.43 28.45
C THR A 116 -5.12 -6.55 29.46
N THR A 117 -4.89 -7.79 29.04
CA THR A 117 -4.97 -8.97 29.92
C THR A 117 -3.84 -8.98 30.97
N PRO A 118 -4.06 -9.51 32.19
CA PRO A 118 -3.05 -9.51 33.25
C PRO A 118 -1.74 -10.25 32.91
N ASP A 119 -1.79 -11.20 31.97
CA ASP A 119 -0.64 -11.96 31.47
C ASP A 119 0.14 -11.24 30.36
N LEU A 120 -0.27 -10.02 29.98
CA LEU A 120 0.29 -9.24 28.86
C LEU A 120 0.33 -10.02 27.54
N LYS A 121 -0.68 -10.86 27.32
CA LYS A 121 -0.85 -11.58 26.06
C LYS A 121 -1.68 -10.80 25.05
N PHE A 122 -2.78 -10.17 25.49
CA PHE A 122 -3.68 -9.44 24.62
C PHE A 122 -3.90 -8.00 25.08
N THR A 123 -3.99 -7.08 24.13
CA THR A 123 -4.54 -5.73 24.31
C THR A 123 -5.66 -5.54 23.30
N ILE A 124 -6.87 -5.26 23.75
CA ILE A 124 -8.05 -5.01 22.92
C ILE A 124 -8.39 -3.51 22.96
N GLU A 125 -8.41 -2.88 21.80
CA GLU A 125 -8.67 -1.46 21.62
C GLU A 125 -9.77 -1.22 20.60
N ARG A 126 -10.59 -0.20 20.84
CA ARG A 126 -11.56 0.30 19.86
C ARG A 126 -10.93 1.48 19.13
N VAL A 127 -10.96 1.45 17.79
CA VAL A 127 -10.37 2.49 16.94
C VAL A 127 -11.41 3.09 16.00
N ALA A 128 -11.24 4.36 15.64
CA ALA A 128 -12.20 5.08 14.81
C ALA A 128 -12.29 4.54 13.38
N CYS A 129 -11.17 4.30 12.69
CA CYS A 129 -11.21 3.77 11.33
C CYS A 129 -9.89 3.11 10.92
N VAL A 130 -9.98 1.85 10.46
CA VAL A 130 -8.88 1.08 9.86
C VAL A 130 -8.77 1.34 8.34
N GLY A 131 -9.74 2.04 7.75
CA GLY A 131 -9.80 2.34 6.31
C GLY A 131 -10.30 1.18 5.45
N ALA A 132 -10.56 -0.02 5.99
CA ALA A 132 -11.06 -1.17 5.22
C ALA A 132 -12.60 -1.26 5.19
N CYS A 133 -13.30 -0.12 5.03
CA CYS A 133 -14.75 -0.03 5.24
C CYS A 133 -15.59 -0.91 4.31
N GLY A 134 -15.07 -1.30 3.14
CA GLY A 134 -15.71 -2.26 2.24
C GLY A 134 -15.89 -3.66 2.83
N LEU A 135 -15.17 -3.99 3.91
CA LEU A 135 -15.16 -5.28 4.59
C LEU A 135 -15.75 -5.23 6.01
N ALA A 136 -16.55 -4.22 6.32
CA ALA A 136 -17.11 -4.07 7.67
C ALA A 136 -17.98 -5.28 8.09
N PRO A 137 -17.88 -5.79 9.35
CA PRO A 137 -17.00 -5.34 10.45
C PRO A 137 -15.53 -5.76 10.29
N VAL A 138 -14.60 -4.90 10.75
CA VAL A 138 -13.15 -5.10 10.59
C VAL A 138 -12.43 -5.16 11.94
N VAL A 139 -11.51 -6.11 12.08
CA VAL A 139 -10.53 -6.19 13.18
C VAL A 139 -9.11 -6.18 12.59
N MET A 140 -8.19 -5.48 13.24
CA MET A 140 -6.77 -5.46 12.89
C MET A 140 -5.93 -6.01 14.05
N VAL A 141 -4.96 -6.87 13.75
CA VAL A 141 -4.03 -7.44 14.72
C VAL A 141 -2.61 -6.95 14.44
N ASN A 142 -1.93 -6.47 15.48
CA ASN A 142 -0.55 -6.00 15.47
C ASN A 142 -0.21 -4.97 14.38
N ASP A 143 -1.19 -4.16 14.00
CA ASP A 143 -1.08 -3.08 13.00
C ASP A 143 -0.87 -3.52 11.54
N HIS A 144 -0.90 -4.82 11.22
CA HIS A 144 -0.64 -5.29 9.85
C HIS A 144 -1.56 -6.40 9.35
N GLU A 145 -2.20 -7.17 10.23
CA GLU A 145 -3.15 -8.21 9.83
C GLU A 145 -4.56 -7.68 9.91
N VAL A 146 -5.28 -7.67 8.79
CA VAL A 146 -6.65 -7.16 8.70
C VAL A 146 -7.59 -8.32 8.45
N TYR A 147 -8.64 -8.40 9.26
CA TYR A 147 -9.71 -9.39 9.16
C TYR A 147 -11.03 -8.65 8.91
N GLY A 148 -11.68 -8.99 7.81
CA GLY A 148 -12.94 -8.38 7.38
C GLY A 148 -14.12 -9.35 7.47
N GLU A 149 -15.33 -8.79 7.35
CA GLU A 149 -16.61 -9.51 7.34
C GLU A 149 -16.83 -10.42 8.56
N LEU A 150 -16.18 -10.09 9.69
CA LEU A 150 -16.17 -10.95 10.86
C LEU A 150 -17.54 -11.06 11.51
N THR A 151 -17.93 -12.30 11.81
CA THR A 151 -18.98 -12.64 12.77
C THR A 151 -18.43 -12.75 14.20
N PRO A 152 -19.27 -12.63 15.26
CA PRO A 152 -18.84 -12.84 16.64
C PRO A 152 -18.16 -14.20 16.88
N GLU A 153 -18.65 -15.24 16.21
CA GLU A 153 -18.11 -16.60 16.30
C GLU A 153 -16.71 -16.69 15.68
N GLU A 154 -16.52 -16.10 14.49
CA GLU A 154 -15.21 -16.03 13.83
C GLU A 154 -14.22 -15.17 14.61
N ALA A 155 -14.68 -14.07 15.21
CA ALA A 155 -13.87 -13.21 16.05
C ALA A 155 -13.38 -13.96 17.31
N THR A 156 -14.26 -14.74 17.95
CA THR A 156 -13.88 -15.63 19.06
C THR A 156 -12.88 -16.69 18.61
N GLY A 157 -13.10 -17.29 17.43
CA GLY A 157 -12.19 -18.25 16.83
C GLY A 157 -10.81 -17.66 16.56
N LEU A 158 -10.75 -16.43 16.06
CA LEU A 158 -9.50 -15.69 15.86
C LEU A 158 -8.73 -15.53 17.18
N MET A 159 -9.39 -15.10 18.25
CA MET A 159 -8.74 -14.95 19.56
C MET A 159 -8.19 -16.27 20.10
N ARG A 160 -8.92 -17.38 19.92
CA ARG A 160 -8.44 -18.72 20.33
C ARG A 160 -7.20 -19.14 19.54
N ARG A 161 -7.20 -18.94 18.21
CA ARG A 161 -6.01 -19.23 17.37
C ARG A 161 -4.78 -18.45 17.85
N LEU A 162 -4.94 -17.14 18.07
CA LEU A 162 -3.86 -16.30 18.60
C LEU A 162 -3.43 -16.72 20.02
N ALA A 163 -4.33 -17.32 20.80
CA ALA A 163 -4.00 -17.85 22.12
C ALA A 163 -3.19 -19.16 22.03
N ASP A 164 -3.41 -20.00 21.03
CA ASP A 164 -2.70 -21.27 20.86
C ASP A 164 -1.31 -21.10 20.21
N GLU A 165 -1.07 -19.97 19.55
CA GLU A 165 0.24 -19.63 19.00
C GLU A 165 1.31 -19.44 20.10
N THR A 166 2.25 -20.38 20.16
CA THR A 166 3.34 -20.42 21.16
C THR A 166 4.71 -20.02 20.60
N GLY A 167 4.78 -19.50 19.36
CA GLY A 167 6.02 -18.97 18.77
C GLY A 167 6.46 -17.62 19.36
N PRO A 168 7.57 -16.99 18.95
CA PRO A 168 7.81 -15.56 19.21
C PRO A 168 6.69 -14.71 18.59
N ALA A 169 6.38 -13.55 19.17
CA ALA A 169 5.45 -12.61 18.53
C ALA A 169 5.98 -12.30 17.13
N PRO A 170 5.13 -12.23 16.08
CA PRO A 170 5.56 -11.58 14.85
C PRO A 170 6.05 -10.19 15.25
N GLU A 171 7.26 -9.81 14.85
CA GLU A 171 7.83 -8.51 15.15
C GLU A 171 6.75 -7.45 14.87
N THR A 172 6.33 -6.70 15.89
CA THR A 172 5.59 -5.45 15.65
C THR A 172 6.47 -4.69 14.67
N ALA A 173 5.99 -4.54 13.43
CA ALA A 173 6.80 -4.05 12.33
C ALA A 173 7.59 -2.83 12.82
N THR A 174 8.92 -2.96 12.92
CA THR A 174 9.78 -1.84 13.27
C THR A 174 9.48 -0.71 12.29
N PRO A 175 9.07 0.48 12.75
CA PRO A 175 8.93 1.66 11.90
C PRO A 175 10.28 2.25 11.49
N SER A 176 11.39 1.62 11.90
CA SER A 176 12.72 1.95 11.45
C SER A 176 12.92 1.63 9.96
N GLY A 177 13.43 2.59 9.22
CA GLY A 177 14.01 2.34 7.91
C GLY A 177 15.03 1.19 7.95
N VAL A 178 14.85 0.30 6.98
CA VAL A 178 15.75 -0.78 6.54
C VAL A 178 15.67 -2.11 7.32
N ALA A 179 15.25 -3.13 6.56
CA ALA A 179 15.22 -4.58 6.80
C ALA A 179 14.22 -5.11 7.84
N VAL A 180 12.95 -5.18 7.43
CA VAL A 180 12.08 -6.29 7.82
C VAL A 180 12.12 -7.24 6.63
N ASP A 181 13.01 -8.21 6.70
CA ASP A 181 12.98 -9.33 5.77
C ASP A 181 11.63 -10.00 5.92
N GLU A 182 10.92 -10.12 4.81
CA GLU A 182 9.93 -11.19 4.69
C GLU A 182 10.62 -12.51 5.05
N PRO A 183 9.92 -13.46 5.67
CA PRO A 183 10.29 -14.85 5.46
C PRO A 183 10.13 -15.14 3.96
N ALA A 184 11.21 -14.98 3.19
CA ALA A 184 11.47 -15.51 1.84
C ALA A 184 10.27 -15.70 0.88
N THR A 185 9.28 -14.80 0.88
CA THR A 185 8.03 -14.98 0.10
C THR A 185 7.57 -13.76 -0.68
N GLY A 186 8.14 -12.58 -0.48
CA GLY A 186 7.99 -11.53 -1.48
C GLY A 186 8.94 -11.76 -2.62
N SER A 187 8.41 -11.51 -3.81
CA SER A 187 9.17 -11.62 -5.04
C SER A 187 10.44 -10.75 -4.90
N PRO A 188 11.64 -11.31 -5.15
CA PRO A 188 12.88 -10.55 -5.09
C PRO A 188 12.74 -9.27 -5.92
N MET A 189 13.45 -8.21 -5.52
CA MET A 189 13.44 -6.98 -6.30
C MET A 189 13.82 -7.34 -7.74
N PRO A 190 13.00 -6.97 -8.74
CA PRO A 190 13.28 -7.32 -10.12
C PRO A 190 14.67 -6.83 -10.52
N ALA A 191 15.33 -7.57 -11.41
CA ALA A 191 16.63 -7.19 -11.92
C ALA A 191 16.57 -5.74 -12.42
N VAL A 192 17.37 -4.87 -11.83
CA VAL A 192 17.36 -3.45 -12.17
C VAL A 192 18.04 -3.29 -13.52
N GLY A 193 17.32 -2.73 -14.49
CA GLY A 193 17.90 -2.32 -15.77
C GLY A 193 18.92 -1.18 -15.62
N PRO A 194 19.61 -0.80 -16.70
CA PRO A 194 20.54 0.31 -16.66
C PRO A 194 19.82 1.62 -16.32
N TYR A 195 20.51 2.51 -15.63
CA TYR A 195 20.05 3.88 -15.35
C TYR A 195 19.59 4.56 -16.64
N ILE A 196 18.35 5.04 -16.69
CA ILE A 196 17.76 5.66 -17.87
C ILE A 196 18.26 7.10 -17.97
N ARG A 197 18.93 7.45 -19.08
CA ARG A 197 19.43 8.80 -19.35
C ARG A 197 18.79 9.39 -20.60
N GLY A 198 18.07 10.49 -20.42
CA GLY A 198 17.43 11.26 -21.47
C GLY A 198 16.09 10.70 -21.92
N ARG A 199 15.31 11.57 -22.56
CA ARG A 199 13.97 11.27 -23.08
C ARG A 199 13.95 10.04 -24.00
N ALA A 200 14.85 9.98 -24.97
CA ALA A 200 14.88 8.88 -25.94
C ALA A 200 15.20 7.51 -25.29
N ALA A 201 15.98 7.47 -24.20
CA ALA A 201 16.22 6.22 -23.49
C ALA A 201 15.00 5.77 -22.69
N LEU A 202 14.26 6.73 -22.11
CA LEU A 202 13.00 6.46 -21.44
C LEU A 202 11.98 5.88 -22.43
N ASP A 203 11.81 6.50 -23.59
CA ASP A 203 10.88 6.02 -24.62
C ASP A 203 11.23 4.59 -25.07
N ARG A 204 12.52 4.29 -25.31
CA ARG A 204 12.97 2.91 -25.62
C ARG A 204 12.70 1.92 -24.48
N ALA A 205 12.89 2.32 -23.23
CA ALA A 205 12.61 1.47 -22.08
C ALA A 205 11.12 1.15 -21.97
N MET A 206 10.25 2.16 -22.15
CA MET A 206 8.80 1.99 -22.19
C MET A 206 8.38 1.05 -23.32
N GLU A 207 8.91 1.24 -24.54
CA GLU A 207 8.63 0.35 -25.68
C GLU A 207 9.05 -1.09 -25.41
N ARG A 208 10.22 -1.31 -24.82
CA ARG A 208 10.71 -2.64 -24.46
C ARG A 208 9.81 -3.34 -23.44
N PHE A 209 9.41 -2.65 -22.36
CA PHE A 209 8.55 -3.29 -21.36
C PHE A 209 7.12 -3.47 -21.85
N ARG A 210 6.62 -2.54 -22.68
CA ARG A 210 5.37 -2.68 -23.41
C ARG A 210 5.35 -3.93 -24.29
N ALA A 211 6.44 -4.19 -25.00
CA ALA A 211 6.61 -5.40 -25.79
C ALA A 211 6.47 -6.67 -24.94
N ALA A 212 7.07 -6.69 -23.75
CA ALA A 212 7.01 -7.81 -22.81
C ALA A 212 5.58 -8.04 -22.28
N VAL A 213 4.87 -6.98 -21.89
CA VAL A 213 3.47 -7.05 -21.44
C VAL A 213 2.56 -7.58 -22.55
N ILE A 214 2.72 -7.10 -23.79
CA ILE A 214 1.97 -7.61 -24.96
C ILE A 214 2.30 -9.09 -25.23
N GLY A 215 3.51 -9.52 -24.89
CA GLY A 215 3.94 -10.91 -25.03
C GLY A 215 3.17 -11.89 -24.14
N GLN A 216 2.59 -11.43 -23.03
CA GLN A 216 1.69 -12.20 -22.17
C GLN A 216 0.33 -12.31 -22.85
N LYS A 217 0.01 -13.48 -23.40
CA LYS A 217 -1.27 -13.67 -24.12
C LYS A 217 -2.47 -13.63 -23.20
N VAL A 218 -2.26 -14.07 -21.96
CA VAL A 218 -3.24 -14.04 -20.87
C VAL A 218 -2.59 -13.33 -19.69
N ARG A 219 -3.31 -12.45 -19.00
CA ARG A 219 -2.84 -11.84 -17.74
C ARG A 219 -3.89 -12.07 -16.67
N LEU A 220 -3.50 -12.74 -15.59
CA LEU A 220 -4.31 -12.96 -14.40
C LEU A 220 -3.95 -11.90 -13.38
N LEU A 221 -4.84 -10.93 -13.21
CA LEU A 221 -4.70 -9.81 -12.29
C LEU A 221 -5.40 -10.19 -10.98
N VAL A 222 -4.62 -10.42 -9.93
CA VAL A 222 -5.15 -10.70 -8.60
C VAL A 222 -5.00 -9.44 -7.77
N CYS A 223 -6.09 -8.98 -7.17
CA CYS A 223 -6.06 -7.82 -6.28
C CYS A 223 -5.23 -8.13 -5.03
N MET A 224 -4.14 -7.39 -4.80
CA MET A 224 -3.21 -7.61 -3.69
C MET A 224 -3.18 -6.42 -2.70
N GLU A 225 -4.24 -5.63 -2.64
CA GLU A 225 -4.40 -4.58 -1.61
C GLU A 225 -4.89 -5.13 -0.28
N THR A 226 -4.73 -4.34 0.78
CA THR A 226 -5.07 -4.69 2.16
C THR A 226 -6.45 -5.35 2.29
N ALA A 227 -7.47 -4.81 1.61
CA ALA A 227 -8.81 -5.38 1.65
C ALA A 227 -8.91 -6.75 0.94
N CYS A 228 -8.30 -6.89 -0.24
CA CYS A 228 -8.34 -8.16 -0.98
C CYS A 228 -7.51 -9.25 -0.27
N VAL A 229 -6.37 -8.87 0.29
CA VAL A 229 -5.53 -9.74 1.11
C VAL A 229 -6.28 -10.23 2.34
N ALA A 230 -7.02 -9.37 3.03
CA ALA A 230 -7.85 -9.74 4.18
C ALA A 230 -8.92 -10.80 3.84
N ASN A 231 -9.35 -10.86 2.57
CA ASN A 231 -10.33 -11.83 2.08
C ASN A 231 -9.71 -13.10 1.47
N GLY A 232 -8.40 -13.32 1.61
CA GLY A 232 -7.73 -14.54 1.13
C GLY A 232 -7.13 -14.47 -0.28
N ALA A 233 -6.90 -13.26 -0.82
CA ALA A 233 -6.33 -13.11 -2.15
C ALA A 233 -4.88 -13.65 -2.27
N ARG A 234 -4.13 -13.72 -1.16
CA ARG A 234 -2.74 -14.24 -1.18
C ARG A 234 -2.70 -15.73 -1.49
N GLU A 235 -3.62 -16.48 -0.88
CA GLU A 235 -3.77 -17.91 -1.05
C GLU A 235 -4.24 -18.22 -2.47
N VAL A 236 -5.17 -17.41 -3.01
CA VAL A 236 -5.60 -17.49 -4.42
C VAL A 236 -4.43 -17.23 -5.37
N TYR A 237 -3.63 -16.18 -5.12
CA TYR A 237 -2.44 -15.88 -5.93
C TYR A 237 -1.43 -17.04 -5.92
N ALA A 238 -1.14 -17.60 -4.74
CA ALA A 238 -0.23 -18.72 -4.59
C ALA A 238 -0.74 -19.98 -5.33
N ALA A 239 -2.02 -20.31 -5.19
CA ALA A 239 -2.63 -21.43 -5.88
C ALA A 239 -2.63 -21.26 -7.41
N LEU A 240 -2.90 -20.05 -7.92
CA LEU A 240 -2.81 -19.73 -9.35
C LEU A 240 -1.38 -19.85 -9.87
N ARG A 241 -0.39 -19.37 -9.10
CA ARG A 241 1.03 -19.50 -9.43
C ARG A 241 1.40 -20.97 -9.58
N ASP A 242 1.09 -21.78 -8.57
CA ASP A 242 1.46 -23.19 -8.54
C ASP A 242 0.75 -23.96 -9.68
N ALA A 243 -0.51 -23.61 -9.98
CA ALA A 243 -1.26 -24.20 -11.10
C ALA A 243 -0.68 -23.83 -12.49
N LEU A 244 -0.20 -22.59 -12.67
CA LEU A 244 0.47 -22.13 -13.88
C LEU A 244 1.85 -22.78 -14.06
N ASP A 245 2.63 -22.87 -12.98
CA ASP A 245 3.96 -23.49 -12.97
C ASP A 245 3.88 -24.99 -13.29
N ALA A 246 2.91 -25.70 -12.71
CA ALA A 246 2.68 -27.12 -12.97
C ALA A 246 2.37 -27.42 -14.46
N ARG A 247 1.89 -26.43 -15.21
CA ARG A 247 1.58 -26.53 -16.65
C ARG A 247 2.63 -25.87 -17.54
N GLY A 248 3.66 -25.24 -16.97
CA GLY A 248 4.68 -24.53 -17.73
C GLY A 248 4.14 -23.30 -18.50
N LEU A 249 3.06 -22.69 -18.00
CA LEU A 249 2.39 -21.57 -18.68
C LEU A 249 2.83 -20.20 -18.15
N ARG A 250 3.50 -20.13 -16.99
CA ARG A 250 3.87 -18.85 -16.37
C ARG A 250 4.92 -18.10 -17.20
N ALA A 251 4.66 -16.82 -17.45
CA ALA A 251 5.50 -15.96 -18.25
C ALA A 251 5.90 -14.67 -17.50
N GLU A 252 7.18 -14.58 -17.16
CA GLU A 252 7.76 -13.42 -16.47
C GLU A 252 8.21 -12.33 -17.46
N LEU A 253 8.11 -11.07 -17.03
CA LEU A 253 8.41 -9.92 -17.88
C LEU A 253 9.86 -9.89 -18.38
N ASP A 254 10.84 -10.26 -17.55
CA ASP A 254 12.25 -10.25 -17.95
C ASP A 254 12.52 -11.22 -19.11
N ILE A 255 12.00 -12.43 -18.98
CA ILE A 255 12.14 -13.49 -19.98
C ILE A 255 11.51 -13.03 -21.30
N LEU A 256 10.38 -12.34 -21.26
CA LEU A 256 9.69 -11.85 -22.45
C LEU A 256 10.36 -10.62 -23.06
N ALA A 257 10.86 -9.69 -22.24
CA ALA A 257 11.58 -8.50 -22.67
C ALA A 257 12.87 -8.83 -23.42
N GLU A 258 13.51 -9.95 -23.09
CA GLU A 258 14.71 -10.44 -23.77
C GLU A 258 14.39 -11.24 -25.07
N ARG A 259 13.22 -11.89 -25.14
CA ARG A 259 12.88 -12.83 -26.22
C ARG A 259 12.18 -12.22 -27.44
N ARG A 260 11.58 -11.03 -27.34
CA ARG A 260 10.75 -10.47 -28.44
C ARG A 260 11.05 -9.01 -28.75
N ALA A 261 11.45 -8.74 -30.00
CA ALA A 261 11.30 -7.42 -30.61
C ALA A 261 9.85 -7.26 -31.06
N VAL A 262 9.08 -6.38 -30.41
CA VAL A 262 7.72 -6.03 -30.85
C VAL A 262 7.81 -4.85 -31.82
N PRO A 263 7.00 -4.81 -32.90
CA PRO A 263 6.98 -3.68 -33.82
C PRO A 263 6.71 -2.35 -33.11
N ALA A 264 7.48 -1.32 -33.45
CA ALA A 264 7.29 0.03 -32.92
C ALA A 264 5.85 0.53 -33.18
N GLY A 265 5.23 1.16 -32.17
CA GLY A 265 3.85 1.68 -32.26
C GLY A 265 2.74 0.70 -31.82
N THR A 266 3.08 -0.54 -31.43
CA THR A 266 2.09 -1.46 -30.85
C THR A 266 1.78 -1.03 -29.41
N VAL A 267 0.62 -0.42 -29.19
CA VAL A 267 0.10 -0.08 -27.85
C VAL A 267 -0.32 -1.40 -27.17
N PRO A 268 -0.13 -1.62 -25.84
CA PRO A 268 -0.82 -2.71 -25.15
C PRO A 268 -2.29 -2.60 -25.51
N PRO A 269 -3.03 -3.72 -25.65
CA PRO A 269 -4.41 -3.69 -26.12
C PRO A 269 -5.13 -2.48 -25.53
N ALA A 270 -5.45 -1.52 -26.41
CA ALA A 270 -6.16 -0.32 -26.02
C ALA A 270 -7.40 -0.80 -25.27
N ILE A 271 -7.77 -0.08 -24.20
CA ILE A 271 -9.04 -0.24 -23.48
C ILE A 271 -10.09 -0.51 -24.54
N SER A 272 -10.52 -1.76 -24.71
CA SER A 272 -11.48 -2.05 -25.76
C SER A 272 -12.75 -1.35 -25.32
N PRO A 273 -13.19 -0.28 -26.00
CA PRO A 273 -14.51 0.22 -25.78
C PRO A 273 -15.38 -0.82 -26.49
N CYS A 274 -16.09 -1.64 -25.73
CA CYS A 274 -17.23 -2.37 -26.27
C CYS A 274 -16.94 -3.51 -27.27
N GLY A 275 -15.78 -4.18 -27.19
CA GLY A 275 -15.59 -5.48 -27.84
C GLY A 275 -16.19 -6.58 -26.96
N ARG A 276 -16.79 -7.63 -27.54
CA ARG A 276 -17.17 -8.81 -26.74
C ARG A 276 -15.92 -9.33 -26.01
N PRO A 277 -15.96 -9.59 -24.70
CA PRO A 277 -14.84 -10.21 -23.99
C PRO A 277 -14.50 -11.51 -24.69
N GLN A 278 -13.30 -11.60 -25.26
CA GLN A 278 -12.80 -12.85 -25.78
C GLN A 278 -11.90 -13.45 -24.71
N PRO A 279 -12.15 -14.70 -24.31
CA PRO A 279 -11.22 -15.40 -23.43
C PRO A 279 -9.86 -15.45 -24.12
N ALA A 280 -8.82 -15.28 -23.32
CA ALA A 280 -7.46 -15.29 -23.81
C ALA A 280 -7.16 -16.67 -24.42
N GLY A 281 -6.72 -16.71 -25.69
CA GLY A 281 -6.35 -17.97 -26.33
C GLY A 281 -5.13 -18.61 -25.66
N PRO A 282 -4.84 -19.91 -25.94
CA PRO A 282 -3.74 -20.64 -25.31
C PRO A 282 -2.40 -19.90 -25.45
N GLY A 283 -1.68 -19.71 -24.33
CA GLY A 283 -0.38 -19.06 -24.33
C GLY A 283 0.27 -18.83 -22.98
N GLU A 284 1.47 -18.26 -23.07
CA GLU A 284 2.24 -17.68 -21.96
C GLU A 284 1.39 -16.69 -21.16
N ALA A 285 1.20 -16.98 -19.87
CA ALA A 285 0.32 -16.25 -18.97
C ALA A 285 1.12 -15.46 -17.92
N GLY A 286 0.85 -14.16 -17.83
CA GLY A 286 1.33 -13.31 -16.74
C GLY A 286 0.45 -13.47 -15.50
N LEU A 287 1.06 -13.62 -14.33
CA LEU A 287 0.37 -13.60 -13.04
C LEU A 287 0.77 -12.35 -12.26
N ILE A 288 -0.17 -11.43 -12.10
CA ILE A 288 0.11 -10.03 -11.77
C ILE A 288 -0.45 -9.72 -10.38
N LYS A 289 0.38 -9.12 -9.50
CA LYS A 289 -0.08 -8.58 -8.22
C LYS A 289 -0.70 -7.20 -8.47
N ALA A 290 -1.97 -7.19 -8.82
CA ALA A 290 -2.66 -5.98 -9.22
C ALA A 290 -3.10 -5.13 -8.01
N GLY A 291 -3.20 -3.82 -8.22
CA GLY A 291 -3.86 -2.89 -7.30
C GLY A 291 -5.38 -3.09 -7.22
N CYS A 292 -6.08 -2.18 -6.55
CA CYS A 292 -7.53 -2.26 -6.36
C CYS A 292 -8.28 -2.35 -7.68
N HIS A 293 -9.21 -3.30 -7.78
CA HIS A 293 -10.27 -3.22 -8.78
C HIS A 293 -11.42 -2.31 -8.30
N GLY A 294 -11.64 -2.21 -6.98
CA GLY A 294 -12.60 -1.30 -6.33
C GLY A 294 -13.84 -1.99 -5.75
N TYR A 295 -14.26 -3.14 -6.29
CA TYR A 295 -15.48 -3.85 -5.83
C TYR A 295 -15.17 -4.89 -4.74
N CYS A 296 -14.68 -4.44 -3.58
CA CYS A 296 -14.15 -5.31 -2.53
C CYS A 296 -15.15 -6.35 -1.98
N GLN A 297 -16.45 -6.03 -1.98
CA GLN A 297 -17.53 -6.89 -1.43
C GLN A 297 -17.73 -8.23 -2.16
N ILE A 298 -17.18 -8.35 -3.37
CA ILE A 298 -17.28 -9.57 -4.17
C ILE A 298 -15.89 -10.21 -4.36
N GLY A 299 -14.90 -9.76 -3.60
CA GLY A 299 -13.56 -10.34 -3.60
C GLY A 299 -13.49 -11.71 -2.91
N PRO A 300 -12.35 -12.42 -3.00
CA PRO A 300 -11.19 -12.12 -3.85
C PRO A 300 -11.52 -12.06 -5.34
N LEU A 301 -10.96 -11.06 -6.02
CA LEU A 301 -11.17 -10.82 -7.45
C LEU A 301 -9.97 -11.33 -8.24
N VAL A 302 -10.25 -12.08 -9.30
CA VAL A 302 -9.27 -12.42 -10.35
C VAL A 302 -9.81 -11.87 -11.66
N VAL A 303 -9.09 -10.91 -12.24
CA VAL A 303 -9.46 -10.30 -13.51
C VAL A 303 -8.53 -10.79 -14.62
N LEU A 304 -9.10 -11.25 -15.73
CA LEU A 304 -8.32 -11.75 -16.85
C LEU A 304 -8.29 -10.74 -18.00
N GLU A 305 -7.09 -10.46 -18.51
CA GLU A 305 -6.88 -9.75 -19.77
C GLU A 305 -6.33 -10.70 -20.85
N PRO A 306 -6.69 -10.52 -22.14
CA PRO A 306 -7.69 -9.59 -22.69
C PRO A 306 -9.13 -9.94 -22.28
N GLY A 307 -10.07 -9.03 -22.52
CA GLY A 307 -11.51 -9.23 -22.25
C GLY A 307 -11.99 -8.76 -20.88
N ARG A 308 -11.09 -8.54 -19.91
CA ARG A 308 -11.41 -8.00 -18.57
C ARG A 308 -12.48 -8.84 -17.85
N ILE A 309 -12.40 -10.16 -18.02
CA ILE A 309 -13.31 -11.12 -17.40
C ILE A 309 -13.11 -11.07 -15.89
N VAL A 310 -14.19 -10.98 -15.11
CA VAL A 310 -14.13 -10.85 -13.65
C VAL A 310 -14.62 -12.14 -12.99
N TYR A 311 -13.69 -12.86 -12.36
CA TYR A 311 -14.03 -13.93 -11.42
C TYR A 311 -14.10 -13.36 -10.00
N ALA A 312 -15.23 -13.62 -9.35
CA ALA A 312 -15.59 -13.11 -8.04
C ALA A 312 -15.60 -14.23 -7.00
N LYS A 313 -15.29 -13.89 -5.74
CA LYS A 313 -15.23 -14.81 -4.60
C LYS A 313 -14.37 -16.05 -4.87
N VAL A 314 -13.27 -15.85 -5.61
CA VAL A 314 -12.36 -16.93 -5.99
C VAL A 314 -11.70 -17.50 -4.75
N ARG A 315 -11.62 -18.83 -4.69
CA ARG A 315 -10.94 -19.58 -3.63
C ARG A 315 -9.69 -20.28 -4.17
N PRO A 316 -8.74 -20.68 -3.32
CA PRO A 316 -7.54 -21.39 -3.76
C PRO A 316 -7.85 -22.65 -4.58
N GLU A 317 -8.94 -23.35 -4.25
CA GLU A 317 -9.34 -24.59 -4.94
C GLU A 317 -9.80 -24.35 -6.39
N ASP A 318 -10.22 -23.12 -6.71
CA ASP A 318 -10.68 -22.74 -8.05
C ASP A 318 -9.50 -22.56 -9.03
N ALA A 319 -8.26 -22.42 -8.54
CA ALA A 319 -7.11 -22.07 -9.35
C ALA A 319 -6.82 -23.07 -10.48
N ALA A 320 -6.92 -24.37 -10.20
CA ALA A 320 -6.67 -25.41 -11.19
C ALA A 320 -7.72 -25.38 -12.33
N GLU A 321 -8.97 -25.07 -12.01
CA GLU A 321 -10.05 -24.91 -13.00
C GLU A 321 -9.87 -23.64 -13.82
N ILE A 322 -9.53 -22.51 -13.18
CA ILE A 322 -9.28 -21.24 -13.88
C ILE A 322 -8.14 -21.40 -14.90
N VAL A 323 -7.03 -22.02 -14.50
CA VAL A 323 -5.90 -22.24 -15.40
C VAL A 323 -6.28 -23.23 -16.51
N GLY A 324 -6.91 -24.36 -16.17
CA GLY A 324 -7.27 -25.39 -17.14
C GLY A 324 -8.33 -24.98 -18.16
N GLU A 325 -9.38 -24.30 -17.72
CA GLU A 325 -10.47 -23.88 -18.61
C GLU A 325 -10.15 -22.54 -19.28
N THR A 326 -9.81 -21.52 -18.49
CA THR A 326 -9.71 -20.16 -19.03
C THR A 326 -8.37 -19.88 -19.69
N VAL A 327 -7.25 -20.28 -19.07
CA VAL A 327 -5.91 -19.99 -19.59
C VAL A 327 -5.53 -20.94 -20.72
N GLU A 328 -5.76 -22.25 -20.56
CA GLU A 328 -5.39 -23.25 -21.57
C GLU A 328 -6.42 -23.37 -22.70
N ARG A 329 -7.71 -23.43 -22.39
CA ARG A 329 -8.76 -23.72 -23.39
C ARG A 329 -9.53 -22.50 -23.87
N GLY A 330 -9.31 -21.33 -23.26
CA GLY A 330 -10.08 -20.13 -23.56
C GLY A 330 -11.57 -20.29 -23.24
N GLN A 331 -11.92 -21.05 -22.19
CA GLN A 331 -13.30 -21.26 -21.74
C GLN A 331 -13.59 -20.50 -20.45
N ILE A 332 -14.80 -19.95 -20.35
CA ILE A 332 -15.21 -19.13 -19.22
C ILE A 332 -15.80 -20.02 -18.13
N VAL A 333 -15.32 -19.86 -16.90
CA VAL A 333 -15.85 -20.53 -15.71
C VAL A 333 -17.08 -19.75 -15.22
N THR A 334 -18.26 -20.08 -15.78
CA THR A 334 -19.49 -19.29 -15.57
C THR A 334 -19.96 -19.24 -14.11
N ARG A 335 -19.62 -20.25 -13.28
CA ARG A 335 -19.95 -20.27 -11.85
C ARG A 335 -19.22 -19.21 -11.04
N LEU A 336 -18.06 -18.73 -11.51
CA LEU A 336 -17.24 -17.71 -10.85
C LEU A 336 -17.60 -16.29 -11.27
N LEU A 337 -18.49 -16.12 -12.25
CA LEU A 337 -18.91 -14.80 -12.70
C LEU A 337 -19.87 -14.14 -11.69
N HIS A 338 -19.73 -12.84 -11.52
CA HIS A 338 -20.61 -12.06 -10.65
C HIS A 338 -22.03 -11.97 -11.23
N ARG A 339 -23.03 -12.05 -10.35
CA ARG A 339 -24.45 -11.79 -10.67
C ARG A 339 -24.92 -10.58 -9.89
N GLU A 340 -25.46 -9.59 -10.59
CA GLU A 340 -25.94 -8.34 -9.96
C GLU A 340 -27.15 -8.58 -9.06
N SER A 341 -28.04 -9.48 -9.47
CA SER A 341 -29.12 -10.04 -8.66
C SER A 341 -28.92 -11.55 -8.55
N GLY A 342 -29.26 -12.16 -7.42
CA GLY A 342 -29.03 -13.59 -7.18
C GLY A 342 -29.62 -14.52 -8.25
N GLU A 343 -30.70 -14.09 -8.91
CA GLU A 343 -31.38 -14.80 -10.00
C GLU A 343 -31.03 -14.27 -11.41
N GLY A 344 -30.23 -13.21 -11.51
CA GLY A 344 -29.86 -12.56 -12.77
C GLY A 344 -28.81 -13.33 -13.56
N GLN A 345 -28.66 -13.00 -14.84
CA GLN A 345 -27.57 -13.51 -15.67
C GLN A 345 -26.21 -13.05 -15.13
N PRO A 346 -25.17 -13.89 -15.21
CA PRO A 346 -23.84 -13.47 -14.81
C PRO A 346 -23.32 -12.40 -15.77
N VAL A 347 -22.66 -11.39 -15.22
CA VAL A 347 -21.96 -10.37 -16.00
C VAL A 347 -20.53 -10.84 -16.22
N LEU A 348 -20.10 -10.81 -17.47
CA LEU A 348 -18.84 -11.41 -17.88
C LEU A 348 -17.63 -10.53 -17.51
N ASP A 349 -17.71 -9.24 -17.81
CA ASP A 349 -16.56 -8.34 -17.84
C ASP A 349 -16.74 -7.05 -17.05
N GLU A 350 -15.62 -6.51 -16.56
CA GLU A 350 -15.57 -5.31 -15.72
C GLU A 350 -16.36 -4.13 -16.34
N PRO A 351 -16.18 -3.74 -17.62
CA PRO A 351 -16.90 -2.62 -18.23
C PRO A 351 -18.43 -2.72 -18.21
N ASN A 352 -19.00 -3.93 -18.24
CA ASN A 352 -20.44 -4.13 -18.32
C ASN A 352 -21.13 -4.28 -16.96
N MET A 353 -20.37 -4.45 -15.87
CA MET A 353 -20.94 -4.54 -14.52
C MET A 353 -21.48 -3.17 -14.07
N ALA A 354 -22.67 -3.15 -13.47
CA ALA A 354 -23.34 -1.95 -12.99
C ALA A 354 -22.47 -1.11 -12.02
N PHE A 355 -21.58 -1.76 -11.25
CA PHE A 355 -20.66 -1.08 -10.36
C PHE A 355 -19.62 -0.23 -11.13
N TYR A 356 -19.05 -0.75 -12.22
CA TYR A 356 -17.95 -0.12 -12.94
C TYR A 356 -18.40 0.75 -14.12
N ARG A 357 -19.49 0.36 -14.80
CA ARG A 357 -20.02 1.04 -15.98
C ARG A 357 -20.19 2.57 -15.83
N PRO A 358 -20.67 3.12 -14.70
CA PRO A 358 -20.84 4.57 -14.57
C PRO A 358 -19.54 5.32 -14.18
N GLN A 359 -18.44 4.62 -13.94
CA GLN A 359 -17.21 5.22 -13.41
C GLN A 359 -16.33 5.80 -14.51
N ASN A 360 -15.70 6.94 -14.24
CA ASN A 360 -14.58 7.46 -15.02
C ASN A 360 -13.31 7.46 -14.15
N LYS A 361 -12.52 6.39 -14.26
CA LYS A 361 -11.28 6.23 -13.49
C LYS A 361 -10.16 7.08 -14.11
N ILE A 362 -9.92 8.28 -13.56
CA ILE A 362 -8.80 9.15 -13.95
C ILE A 362 -7.59 8.92 -13.03
N ALA A 363 -7.76 9.15 -11.72
CA ALA A 363 -6.68 8.92 -10.75
C ALA A 363 -6.34 7.43 -10.63
N LEU A 364 -7.35 6.56 -10.68
CA LEU A 364 -7.24 5.10 -10.54
C LEU A 364 -7.17 4.36 -11.89
N ALA A 365 -6.83 5.03 -12.99
CA ALA A 365 -6.91 4.48 -14.35
C ALA A 365 -6.07 3.20 -14.55
N THR A 366 -4.97 3.10 -13.80
CA THR A 366 -3.96 2.04 -13.85
C THR A 366 -4.10 1.04 -12.70
N CYS A 367 -4.82 1.39 -11.63
CA CYS A 367 -5.09 0.48 -10.51
C CYS A 367 -5.88 -0.74 -11.01
N GLY A 368 -5.45 -1.94 -10.59
CA GLY A 368 -6.03 -3.20 -11.06
C GLY A 368 -5.56 -3.63 -12.46
N ARG A 369 -4.58 -2.97 -13.08
CA ARG A 369 -4.10 -3.29 -14.45
C ARG A 369 -2.62 -3.62 -14.58
N LEU A 370 -1.83 -3.19 -13.61
CA LEU A 370 -0.39 -3.35 -13.57
C LEU A 370 0.04 -4.04 -12.27
N ASP A 371 1.26 -4.57 -12.24
CA ASP A 371 1.85 -5.06 -11.00
C ASP A 371 2.26 -3.87 -10.13
N CYS A 372 1.65 -3.76 -8.95
CA CYS A 372 1.87 -2.65 -8.02
C CYS A 372 3.28 -2.64 -7.39
N GLU A 373 4.08 -3.68 -7.60
CA GLU A 373 5.43 -3.84 -7.05
C GLU A 373 6.54 -3.84 -8.13
N ASP A 374 6.18 -3.56 -9.39
CA ASP A 374 7.10 -3.57 -10.53
C ASP A 374 7.03 -2.30 -11.39
N ILE A 375 8.06 -1.45 -11.30
CA ILE A 375 8.22 -0.24 -12.11
C ILE A 375 8.17 -0.49 -13.62
N ARG A 376 8.54 -1.68 -14.08
CA ARG A 376 8.58 -2.03 -15.51
C ARG A 376 7.19 -2.09 -16.11
N GLU A 377 6.22 -2.57 -15.33
CA GLU A 377 4.80 -2.52 -15.69
C GLU A 377 4.34 -1.07 -15.78
N TYR A 378 4.67 -0.22 -14.81
CA TYR A 378 4.31 1.20 -14.87
C TYR A 378 4.87 1.89 -16.13
N LEU A 379 6.14 1.62 -16.49
CA LEU A 379 6.75 2.10 -17.73
C LEU A 379 6.07 1.54 -18.99
N ALA A 380 5.70 0.26 -19.02
CA ALA A 380 4.99 -0.37 -20.15
C ALA A 380 3.67 0.35 -20.47
N PHE A 381 2.97 0.80 -19.42
CA PHE A 381 1.73 1.58 -19.51
C PHE A 381 1.94 3.09 -19.72
N GLY A 382 3.18 3.53 -19.97
CA GLY A 382 3.50 4.92 -20.28
C GLY A 382 3.78 5.81 -19.07
N GLY A 383 3.98 5.21 -17.89
CA GLY A 383 4.42 5.92 -16.70
C GLY A 383 5.74 6.64 -16.90
N TYR A 384 5.91 7.77 -16.20
CA TYR A 384 7.04 8.71 -16.32
C TYR A 384 7.17 9.44 -17.67
N ALA A 385 6.30 9.18 -18.66
CA ALA A 385 6.32 9.91 -19.92
C ALA A 385 6.01 11.42 -19.73
N ALA A 386 5.16 11.77 -18.76
CA ALA A 386 4.86 13.16 -18.44
C ALA A 386 6.07 13.82 -17.76
N LEU A 387 6.75 13.13 -16.84
CA LEU A 387 8.00 13.62 -16.25
C LEU A 387 9.08 13.83 -17.31
N GLY A 388 9.25 12.90 -18.24
CA GLY A 388 10.17 13.05 -19.37
C GLY A 388 9.86 14.28 -20.22
N ARG A 389 8.58 14.55 -20.51
CA ARG A 389 8.18 15.75 -21.26
C ARG A 389 8.47 17.01 -20.45
N ALA A 390 8.12 17.01 -19.16
CA ALA A 390 8.34 18.14 -18.28
C ALA A 390 9.83 18.54 -18.20
N LEU A 391 10.74 17.57 -18.07
CA LEU A 391 12.16 17.85 -17.89
C LEU A 391 12.89 18.29 -19.16
N PHE A 392 12.45 17.85 -20.34
CA PHE A 392 13.18 18.08 -21.60
C PHE A 392 12.49 19.04 -22.56
N GLU A 393 11.19 19.31 -22.39
CA GLU A 393 10.40 20.09 -23.35
C GLU A 393 9.66 21.28 -22.72
N LEU A 394 9.49 21.30 -21.39
CA LEU A 394 8.72 22.34 -20.70
C LEU A 394 9.56 23.05 -19.64
N THR A 395 9.27 24.33 -19.41
CA THR A 395 9.75 25.03 -18.22
C THR A 395 8.85 24.71 -17.01
N PRO A 396 9.34 24.89 -15.76
CA PRO A 396 8.51 24.74 -14.56
C PRO A 396 7.23 25.59 -14.60
N GLU A 397 7.31 26.81 -15.14
CA GLU A 397 6.16 27.71 -15.28
C GLU A 397 5.14 27.20 -16.31
N GLN A 398 5.58 26.53 -17.38
CA GLN A 398 4.70 25.87 -18.34
C GLN A 398 3.99 24.66 -17.71
N VAL A 399 4.68 23.88 -16.87
CA VAL A 399 4.05 22.79 -16.10
C VAL A 399 2.96 23.34 -15.17
N ILE A 400 3.24 24.43 -14.44
CA ILE A 400 2.23 25.09 -13.60
C ILE A 400 1.05 25.59 -14.45
N ALA A 401 1.31 26.13 -15.64
CA ALA A 401 0.26 26.58 -16.55
C ALA A 401 -0.63 25.43 -17.02
N GLU A 402 -0.08 24.25 -17.35
CA GLU A 402 -0.86 23.07 -17.70
C GLU A 402 -1.78 22.62 -16.53
N VAL A 403 -1.25 22.57 -15.31
CA VAL A 403 -2.03 22.21 -14.11
C VAL A 403 -3.11 23.25 -13.80
N THR A 404 -2.82 24.52 -14.04
CA THR A 404 -3.79 25.61 -13.88
C THR A 404 -4.91 25.49 -14.92
N ALA A 405 -4.53 25.24 -16.19
CA ALA A 405 -5.48 25.09 -17.29
C ALA A 405 -6.37 23.85 -17.13
N SER A 406 -5.90 22.79 -16.46
CA SER A 406 -6.71 21.60 -16.17
C SER A 406 -7.80 21.84 -15.12
N GLY A 407 -7.77 22.98 -14.41
CA GLY A 407 -8.71 23.29 -13.33
C GLY A 407 -8.56 22.37 -12.11
N LEU A 408 -7.38 21.76 -11.89
CA LEU A 408 -7.18 20.83 -10.78
C LEU A 408 -7.30 21.53 -9.42
N ARG A 409 -8.22 21.05 -8.59
CA ARG A 409 -8.41 21.50 -7.20
C ARG A 409 -7.90 20.42 -6.23
N GLY A 410 -7.46 20.86 -5.05
CA GLY A 410 -7.00 19.98 -3.98
C GLY A 410 -8.05 18.94 -3.62
N ARG A 411 -7.64 17.66 -3.53
CA ARG A 411 -8.54 16.51 -3.33
C ARG A 411 -8.69 16.08 -1.88
N GLY A 412 -7.94 16.66 -0.94
CA GLY A 412 -8.11 16.47 0.50
C GLY A 412 -9.26 17.28 1.12
N GLY A 413 -10.35 17.55 0.39
CA GLY A 413 -11.53 18.25 0.90
C GLY A 413 -11.53 19.78 0.77
N GLY A 414 -10.42 20.48 1.04
CA GLY A 414 -10.37 21.95 1.01
C GLY A 414 -10.57 22.60 -0.37
N GLY A 415 -10.31 21.85 -1.45
CA GLY A 415 -10.65 22.28 -2.80
C GLY A 415 -9.93 23.54 -3.30
N PHE A 416 -8.78 23.93 -2.74
CA PHE A 416 -8.01 25.07 -3.23
C PHE A 416 -7.41 24.80 -4.63
N SER A 417 -7.20 25.84 -5.44
CA SER A 417 -6.60 25.70 -6.78
C SER A 417 -5.15 25.22 -6.70
N THR A 418 -4.85 24.08 -7.32
CA THR A 418 -3.51 23.47 -7.27
C THR A 418 -2.49 24.35 -7.99
N GLY A 419 -2.83 24.86 -9.18
CA GLY A 419 -1.97 25.75 -9.95
C GLY A 419 -1.67 27.07 -9.23
N THR A 420 -2.66 27.63 -8.50
CA THR A 420 -2.46 28.82 -7.66
C THR A 420 -1.48 28.53 -6.52
N LYS A 421 -1.64 27.40 -5.83
CA LYS A 421 -0.73 26.99 -4.74
C LYS A 421 0.70 26.79 -5.24
N TRP A 422 0.87 26.11 -6.37
CA TRP A 422 2.19 25.89 -6.98
C TRP A 422 2.84 27.20 -7.46
N THR A 423 2.06 28.11 -8.05
CA THR A 423 2.54 29.44 -8.44
C THR A 423 3.08 30.22 -7.23
N ALA A 424 2.35 30.20 -6.12
CA ALA A 424 2.76 30.88 -4.89
C ALA A 424 4.08 30.29 -4.35
N CYS A 425 4.18 28.96 -4.25
CA CYS A 425 5.40 28.28 -3.80
C CYS A 425 6.60 28.58 -4.72
N ARG A 426 6.40 28.52 -6.05
CA ARG A 426 7.45 28.82 -7.03
C ARG A 426 7.96 30.26 -6.89
N LYS A 427 7.08 31.23 -6.68
CA LYS A 427 7.43 32.66 -6.52
C LYS A 427 8.03 33.00 -5.16
N ALA A 428 7.79 32.19 -4.13
CA ALA A 428 8.37 32.41 -2.81
C ALA A 428 9.90 32.42 -2.88
N ALA A 429 10.50 33.41 -2.23
CA ALA A 429 11.95 33.54 -2.12
C ALA A 429 12.50 32.54 -1.09
N GLY A 430 13.73 32.08 -1.31
CA GLY A 430 14.42 31.16 -0.41
C GLY A 430 14.40 29.71 -0.88
N ASN A 431 15.46 29.00 -0.49
CA ASN A 431 15.64 27.57 -0.65
C ASN A 431 16.12 27.01 0.71
N PRO A 432 15.91 25.71 0.99
CA PRO A 432 15.24 24.72 0.13
C PRO A 432 13.71 24.87 0.09
N LYS A 433 13.09 24.35 -0.97
CA LYS A 433 11.64 24.16 -1.08
C LYS A 433 11.30 22.69 -0.95
N TYR A 434 10.09 22.40 -0.48
CA TYR A 434 9.65 21.05 -0.17
C TYR A 434 8.32 20.72 -0.84
N ILE A 435 8.15 19.44 -1.21
CA ILE A 435 6.84 18.86 -1.49
C ILE A 435 6.43 18.00 -0.29
N ILE A 436 5.23 18.24 0.24
CA ILE A 436 4.63 17.38 1.26
C ILE A 436 3.43 16.69 0.64
N CYS A 437 3.48 15.36 0.55
CA CYS A 437 2.36 14.52 0.18
C CYS A 437 1.68 14.05 1.46
N ASN A 438 0.50 14.60 1.73
CA ASN A 438 -0.34 14.19 2.85
C ASN A 438 -1.08 12.91 2.48
N ALA A 439 -0.74 11.82 3.16
CA ALA A 439 -1.34 10.49 3.05
C ALA A 439 -1.78 9.99 4.44
N ASP A 440 -2.25 10.91 5.29
CA ASP A 440 -2.79 10.56 6.61
C ASP A 440 -4.21 9.97 6.51
N GLU A 441 -4.97 10.28 5.45
CA GLU A 441 -6.31 9.75 5.12
C GLU A 441 -7.13 9.35 6.37
N GLY A 442 -7.27 10.29 7.31
CA GLY A 442 -7.85 10.03 8.62
C GLY A 442 -9.38 9.96 8.62
N ASP A 443 -10.03 10.46 7.58
CA ASP A 443 -11.50 10.55 7.47
C ASP A 443 -12.13 9.14 7.48
N PRO A 444 -13.08 8.86 8.39
CA PRO A 444 -13.78 7.59 8.41
C PRO A 444 -14.48 7.30 7.08
N GLY A 445 -14.22 6.12 6.50
CA GLY A 445 -14.78 5.75 5.20
C GLY A 445 -13.91 6.10 3.99
N ALA A 446 -12.86 6.91 4.16
CA ALA A 446 -11.90 7.19 3.09
C ALA A 446 -10.83 6.08 2.99
N PHE A 447 -10.51 5.70 1.75
CA PHE A 447 -9.46 4.74 1.38
C PHE A 447 -8.99 4.92 -0.08
N MET A 448 -9.28 6.08 -0.67
CA MET A 448 -8.88 6.43 -2.03
C MET A 448 -7.37 6.64 -2.14
N ASP A 449 -6.75 7.28 -1.13
CA ASP A 449 -5.32 7.49 -1.08
C ASP A 449 -4.63 6.15 -0.85
N ARG A 450 -5.13 5.32 0.07
CA ARG A 450 -4.63 3.94 0.23
C ARG A 450 -4.64 3.17 -1.09
N SER A 451 -5.72 3.25 -1.85
CA SER A 451 -5.85 2.55 -3.14
C SER A 451 -4.79 3.00 -4.15
N LEU A 452 -4.41 4.28 -4.13
CA LEU A 452 -3.33 4.79 -4.97
C LEU A 452 -1.96 4.34 -4.46
N LEU A 453 -1.68 4.48 -3.16
CA LEU A 453 -0.37 4.17 -2.58
C LEU A 453 -0.06 2.67 -2.60
N GLU A 454 -1.09 1.83 -2.43
CA GLU A 454 -0.94 0.37 -2.52
C GLU A 454 -1.03 -0.12 -3.96
N GLY A 455 -1.90 0.45 -4.80
CA GLY A 455 -2.21 -0.08 -6.12
C GLY A 455 -1.35 0.49 -7.26
N ASP A 456 -0.88 1.73 -7.15
CA ASP A 456 0.00 2.38 -8.12
C ASP A 456 0.91 3.44 -7.45
N PRO A 457 1.90 3.01 -6.64
CA PRO A 457 2.79 3.93 -5.93
C PRO A 457 3.63 4.80 -6.89
N HIS A 458 4.00 4.29 -8.07
CA HIS A 458 4.79 5.03 -9.04
C HIS A 458 4.05 6.22 -9.62
N ARG A 459 2.72 6.13 -9.79
CA ARG A 459 1.89 7.27 -10.19
C ARG A 459 1.91 8.40 -9.19
N VAL A 460 1.88 8.09 -7.90
CA VAL A 460 2.01 9.09 -6.83
C VAL A 460 3.40 9.73 -6.88
N LEU A 461 4.44 8.92 -7.02
CA LEU A 461 5.82 9.40 -7.11
C LEU A 461 6.10 10.25 -8.36
N GLU A 462 5.52 9.90 -9.51
CA GLU A 462 5.60 10.72 -10.73
C GLU A 462 4.92 12.08 -10.53
N GLY A 463 3.74 12.10 -9.89
CA GLY A 463 3.06 13.35 -9.52
C GLY A 463 3.89 14.22 -8.58
N ILE A 464 4.53 13.61 -7.57
CA ILE A 464 5.46 14.29 -6.66
C ILE A 464 6.68 14.85 -7.42
N ALA A 465 7.26 14.09 -8.36
CA ALA A 465 8.37 14.54 -9.18
C ALA A 465 8.01 15.73 -10.08
N LEU A 466 6.84 15.68 -10.72
CA LEU A 466 6.30 16.78 -11.52
C LEU A 466 6.05 18.03 -10.68
N ALA A 467 5.47 17.87 -9.48
CA ALA A 467 5.25 18.97 -8.54
C ALA A 467 6.58 19.57 -8.08
N GLY A 468 7.55 18.72 -7.73
CA GLY A 468 8.88 19.13 -7.31
C GLY A 468 9.60 19.94 -8.38
N TYR A 469 9.57 19.46 -9.63
CA TYR A 469 10.13 20.19 -10.77
C TYR A 469 9.44 21.54 -10.98
N ALA A 470 8.10 21.56 -10.95
CA ALA A 470 7.30 22.76 -11.14
C ALA A 470 7.60 23.85 -10.10
N VAL A 471 7.73 23.51 -8.82
CA VAL A 471 7.96 24.49 -7.75
C VAL A 471 9.43 24.76 -7.47
N GLY A 472 10.33 23.90 -7.96
CA GLY A 472 11.77 23.94 -7.66
C GLY A 472 12.11 23.36 -6.28
N ALA A 473 11.46 22.27 -5.88
CA ALA A 473 11.78 21.53 -4.68
C ALA A 473 12.77 20.39 -4.98
N GLU A 474 13.75 20.21 -4.10
CA GLU A 474 14.76 19.14 -4.18
C GLU A 474 14.49 18.01 -3.18
N GLU A 475 13.52 18.24 -2.27
CA GLU A 475 13.15 17.34 -1.19
C GLU A 475 11.63 17.16 -1.15
N ALA A 476 11.18 15.92 -1.01
CA ALA A 476 9.78 15.56 -0.85
C ALA A 476 9.57 14.62 0.34
N TYR A 477 8.49 14.82 1.07
CA TYR A 477 8.08 13.99 2.19
C TYR A 477 6.68 13.44 1.95
N VAL A 478 6.54 12.11 1.99
CA VAL A 478 5.25 11.43 1.99
C VAL A 478 4.91 11.08 3.44
N TYR A 479 3.97 11.81 4.02
CA TYR A 479 3.50 11.56 5.38
C TYR A 479 2.36 10.55 5.33
N VAL A 480 2.62 9.31 5.70
CA VAL A 480 1.67 8.20 5.62
C VAL A 480 1.22 7.83 7.03
N ARG A 481 -0.09 7.70 7.25
CA ARG A 481 -0.60 7.20 8.54
C ARG A 481 -0.06 5.81 8.88
N ALA A 482 0.13 5.53 10.17
CA ALA A 482 0.66 4.25 10.61
C ALA A 482 -0.29 3.06 10.37
N GLU A 483 -1.60 3.29 10.16
CA GLU A 483 -2.54 2.21 9.84
C GLU A 483 -2.36 1.64 8.41
N TYR A 484 -1.49 2.22 7.57
CA TYR A 484 -1.23 1.78 6.19
C TYR A 484 0.17 1.18 5.98
N PRO A 485 0.55 0.08 6.68
CA PRO A 485 1.89 -0.50 6.57
C PRO A 485 2.18 -1.06 5.18
N LEU A 486 1.17 -1.58 4.46
CA LEU A 486 1.35 -2.10 3.11
C LEU A 486 1.71 -0.97 2.12
N ALA A 487 1.03 0.18 2.23
CA ALA A 487 1.33 1.37 1.44
C ALA A 487 2.79 1.82 1.67
N VAL A 488 3.22 1.92 2.94
CA VAL A 488 4.60 2.29 3.29
C VAL A 488 5.62 1.32 2.66
N ARG A 489 5.38 0.01 2.74
CA ARG A 489 6.28 -1.00 2.14
C ARG A 489 6.38 -0.83 0.61
N ARG A 490 5.25 -0.69 -0.07
CA ARG A 490 5.21 -0.53 -1.53
C ARG A 490 5.83 0.77 -1.98
N LEU A 491 5.57 1.88 -1.29
CA LEU A 491 6.23 3.16 -1.55
C LEU A 491 7.75 3.07 -1.37
N ARG A 492 8.24 2.44 -0.29
CA ARG A 492 9.69 2.22 -0.08
C ARG A 492 10.30 1.46 -1.25
N ARG A 493 9.63 0.40 -1.73
CA ARG A 493 10.06 -0.38 -2.90
C ARG A 493 10.05 0.46 -4.17
N ALA A 494 8.98 1.19 -4.42
CA ALA A 494 8.83 2.06 -5.59
C ALA A 494 9.86 3.19 -5.62
N ILE A 495 10.18 3.81 -4.48
CA ILE A 495 11.26 4.80 -4.37
C ILE A 495 12.60 4.18 -4.76
N LYS A 496 12.95 3.01 -4.21
CA LYS A 496 14.18 2.29 -4.55
C LYS A 496 14.26 1.98 -6.05
N GLN A 497 13.17 1.48 -6.63
CA GLN A 497 13.08 1.20 -8.07
C GLN A 497 13.24 2.49 -8.89
N GLY A 498 12.56 3.57 -8.52
CA GLY A 498 12.65 4.86 -9.18
C GLY A 498 14.07 5.41 -9.17
N VAL A 499 14.76 5.38 -8.04
CA VAL A 499 16.17 5.78 -7.93
C VAL A 499 17.06 4.90 -8.82
N ALA A 500 16.89 3.59 -8.76
CA ALA A 500 17.72 2.65 -9.50
C ALA A 500 17.59 2.79 -11.03
N TYR A 501 16.39 3.14 -11.53
CA TYR A 501 16.14 3.43 -12.94
C TYR A 501 16.45 4.88 -13.35
N GLY A 502 16.84 5.75 -12.42
CA GLY A 502 17.11 7.18 -12.70
C GLY A 502 15.86 8.03 -12.88
N LEU A 503 14.74 7.63 -12.30
CA LEU A 503 13.44 8.31 -12.35
C LEU A 503 13.12 9.11 -11.09
N LEU A 504 13.92 8.92 -10.03
CA LEU A 504 13.93 9.67 -8.77
C LEU A 504 15.38 9.83 -8.28
N GLY A 505 15.61 10.64 -7.25
CA GLY A 505 16.93 10.86 -6.67
C GLY A 505 17.75 11.87 -7.47
N ASP A 506 19.04 11.59 -7.61
CA ASP A 506 19.99 12.51 -8.23
C ASP A 506 19.85 12.54 -9.76
N ARG A 507 19.84 13.75 -10.32
CA ARG A 507 19.92 14.02 -11.75
C ARG A 507 18.94 13.18 -12.56
N ILE A 508 17.65 13.27 -12.24
CA ILE A 508 16.57 12.46 -12.83
C ILE A 508 16.67 12.49 -14.35
N LEU A 509 16.66 11.31 -14.98
CA LEU A 509 16.87 11.09 -16.41
C LEU A 509 18.18 11.68 -16.95
N GLY A 510 19.20 11.87 -16.11
CA GLY A 510 20.44 12.57 -16.44
C GLY A 510 20.32 14.09 -16.55
N SER A 511 19.16 14.67 -16.22
CA SER A 511 18.92 16.12 -16.20
C SER A 511 19.66 16.81 -15.05
N ASP A 512 19.45 18.13 -14.92
CA ASP A 512 19.97 18.92 -13.79
C ASP A 512 19.01 18.91 -12.59
N PHE A 513 17.80 18.36 -12.74
CA PHE A 513 16.82 18.27 -11.66
C PHE A 513 17.05 17.01 -10.82
N SER A 514 17.01 17.17 -9.50
CA SER A 514 17.10 16.08 -8.52
C SER A 514 15.95 16.19 -7.54
N LEU A 515 15.42 15.06 -7.08
CA LEU A 515 14.39 15.04 -6.04
C LEU A 515 14.57 13.83 -5.14
N GLN A 516 14.91 14.10 -3.88
CA GLN A 516 14.94 13.11 -2.82
C GLN A 516 13.53 12.93 -2.25
N VAL A 517 13.09 11.68 -2.09
CA VAL A 517 11.76 11.36 -1.57
C VAL A 517 11.91 10.55 -0.29
N HIS A 518 11.33 11.06 0.79
CA HIS A 518 11.35 10.47 2.12
C HIS A 518 9.94 10.06 2.53
N ILE A 519 9.84 8.99 3.31
CA ILE A 519 8.58 8.57 3.94
C ILE A 519 8.64 8.92 5.41
N LYS A 520 7.58 9.55 5.92
CA LYS A 520 7.37 9.80 7.34
C LYS A 520 6.11 9.07 7.77
N GLU A 521 6.26 8.15 8.70
CA GLU A 521 5.13 7.40 9.25
C GLU A 521 4.50 8.22 10.39
N GLY A 522 3.19 8.42 10.33
CA GLY A 522 2.44 9.05 11.41
C GLY A 522 2.33 8.16 12.64
N ALA A 523 1.76 8.70 13.72
CA ALA A 523 1.52 7.96 14.98
C ALA A 523 0.04 8.02 15.43
N GLY A 524 -0.89 8.00 14.45
CA GLY A 524 -2.33 7.84 14.65
C GLY A 524 -3.04 9.05 15.27
N ALA A 525 -2.75 10.25 14.76
CA ALA A 525 -3.44 11.46 15.16
C ALA A 525 -4.17 12.08 13.96
N PHE A 526 -5.51 12.03 13.96
CA PHE A 526 -6.35 12.57 12.88
C PHE A 526 -6.06 14.04 12.55
N VAL A 527 -5.72 14.84 13.57
CA VAL A 527 -5.40 16.27 13.41
C VAL A 527 -4.13 16.50 12.57
N CYS A 528 -3.24 15.51 12.43
CA CYS A 528 -2.07 15.62 11.57
C CYS A 528 -2.40 15.65 10.07
N GLY A 529 -3.66 15.41 9.69
CA GLY A 529 -4.13 15.63 8.33
C GLY A 529 -4.33 17.11 7.95
N GLU A 530 -4.30 18.03 8.91
CA GLU A 530 -4.40 19.48 8.66
C GLU A 530 -3.06 20.07 8.19
N GLU A 531 -3.11 21.09 7.32
CA GLU A 531 -1.91 21.75 6.72
C GLU A 531 -1.43 22.96 7.50
#